data_AF-A0A7S0DGT6-F1
#
_entry.id   AF-A0A7S0DGT6-F1
#
_cell.length_a   1.000
_cell.length_b   1.000
_cell.length_c   1.000
_cell.angle_alpha   90.00
_cell.angle_beta   90.00
_cell.angle_gamma   90.00
#
_symmetry.space_group_name_H-M   'P 1'
#
loop_
_entity.id
_entity.type
_entity.pdbx_description
1 polymer ?
#
loop_
_entity_poly.entity_id
_entity_poly.type
_entity_poly.pdbx_seq_one_letter_code
_entity_poly.pdbx_strand_id
1 'polypeptide(L)'
;FLFALVGLKGDHAAEVDSKSGGSVDAQPRSFPQIYGATFVGGAPENTRGSVVRIQEGSAGIFSNMVITNGKTGIENKDCGAENRTQKSPGGIVDMQYLYLYDKNVVFNSHGGDFTQIVLDNKTCKYVEGYPLAVNSNPSILNLPYSATETGILQGLDPRPDPCGELYRDVDSPYASSSFFTPTSYKGAFGVTNWLK
;
A
#
# COMPACT_ATOMS: atom_id res chain seq x y z
N PHE A 1 -11.69 0.98 -5.78
CA PHE A 1 -11.29 1.22 -4.37
C PHE A 1 -11.22 -0.12 -3.64
N LEU A 2 -10.29 -0.28 -2.69
CA LEU A 2 -10.17 -1.49 -1.86
C LEU A 2 -10.01 -1.12 -0.39
N PHE A 3 -10.79 -1.72 0.50
CA PHE A 3 -10.68 -1.53 1.95
C PHE A 3 -10.48 -2.88 2.63
N ALA A 4 -9.54 -2.96 3.57
CA ALA A 4 -9.28 -4.17 4.33
C ALA A 4 -8.87 -3.85 5.77
N LEU A 5 -9.35 -4.68 6.69
CA LEU A 5 -8.97 -4.69 8.10
C LEU A 5 -8.30 -6.02 8.42
N VAL A 6 -7.08 -5.99 8.94
CA VAL A 6 -6.33 -7.18 9.32
C VAL A 6 -6.54 -7.44 10.81
N GLY A 7 -7.06 -8.61 11.15
CA GLY A 7 -7.24 -9.00 12.55
C GLY A 7 -5.91 -9.19 13.30
N LEU A 8 -5.98 -9.34 14.62
CA LEU A 8 -4.80 -9.49 15.51
C LEU A 8 -3.79 -10.56 15.09
N LYS A 9 -4.27 -11.62 14.43
CA LYS A 9 -3.47 -12.76 13.97
C LYS A 9 -3.44 -12.89 12.45
N GLY A 10 -3.97 -11.91 11.73
CA GLY A 10 -3.84 -11.86 10.27
C GLY A 10 -2.39 -11.63 9.86
N ASP A 11 -2.04 -11.95 8.62
CA ASP A 11 -0.68 -11.72 8.12
C ASP A 11 -0.66 -10.42 7.31
N HIS A 12 -1.30 -10.40 6.14
CA HIS A 12 -1.31 -9.28 5.21
C HIS A 12 -2.74 -8.88 4.83
N ALA A 13 -2.94 -7.60 4.52
CA ALA A 13 -4.14 -7.15 3.81
C ALA A 13 -4.06 -7.49 2.31
N ALA A 14 -2.85 -7.48 1.76
CA ALA A 14 -2.59 -7.83 0.38
C ALA A 14 -1.21 -8.47 0.22
N GLU A 15 -1.12 -9.49 -0.63
CA GLU A 15 0.13 -10.08 -1.10
C GLU A 15 0.10 -10.16 -2.63
N VAL A 16 1.22 -9.87 -3.27
CA VAL A 16 1.41 -9.98 -4.72
C VAL A 16 2.71 -10.72 -4.97
N ASP A 17 2.63 -11.84 -5.69
CA ASP A 17 3.72 -12.74 -6.04
C ASP A 17 3.85 -12.90 -7.56
N SER A 18 5.06 -13.22 -8.04
CA SER A 18 5.31 -13.33 -9.47
C SER A 18 6.29 -14.44 -9.86
N LYS A 19 6.81 -15.22 -8.91
CA LYS A 19 7.74 -16.31 -9.21
C LYS A 19 7.01 -17.43 -9.92
N SER A 20 7.59 -17.86 -11.03
CA SER A 20 7.11 -19.01 -11.79
C SER A 20 8.28 -19.80 -12.34
N GLY A 21 8.13 -21.13 -12.40
CA GLY A 21 9.21 -22.03 -12.83
C GLY A 21 10.49 -21.92 -11.99
N GLY A 22 10.39 -21.45 -10.74
CA GLY A 22 11.55 -21.21 -9.86
C GLY A 22 12.30 -19.90 -10.12
N SER A 23 11.84 -19.06 -11.05
CA SER A 23 12.46 -17.77 -11.39
C SER A 23 11.63 -16.60 -10.87
N VAL A 24 12.26 -15.69 -10.12
CA VAL A 24 11.70 -14.38 -9.72
C VAL A 24 11.72 -13.36 -10.86
N ASP A 25 12.30 -13.74 -12.01
CA ASP A 25 12.32 -12.94 -13.25
C ASP A 25 11.43 -13.52 -14.35
N ALA A 26 10.58 -14.48 -13.99
CA ALA A 26 9.61 -15.05 -14.90
C ALA A 26 8.73 -13.94 -15.52
N GLN A 27 8.50 -14.05 -16.82
CA GLN A 27 7.65 -13.14 -17.58
C GLN A 27 6.39 -13.85 -18.08
N PRO A 28 5.24 -13.17 -18.15
CA PRO A 28 5.01 -11.80 -17.65
C PRO A 28 5.02 -11.75 -16.12
N ARG A 29 5.42 -10.61 -15.54
CA ARG A 29 5.31 -10.37 -14.10
C ARG A 29 3.86 -10.13 -13.69
N SER A 30 3.51 -10.48 -12.46
CA SER A 30 2.29 -9.94 -11.83
C SER A 30 2.35 -8.42 -11.81
N PHE A 31 1.30 -7.78 -12.32
CA PHE A 31 1.24 -6.32 -12.51
C PHE A 31 -0.14 -5.76 -12.10
N PRO A 32 -0.51 -5.82 -10.81
CA PRO A 32 -1.73 -5.16 -10.35
C PRO A 32 -1.58 -3.64 -10.48
N GLN A 33 -2.68 -2.98 -10.81
CA GLN A 33 -2.79 -1.52 -10.76
C GLN A 33 -3.77 -1.16 -9.64
N ILE A 34 -3.26 -0.48 -8.61
CA ILE A 34 -4.02 -0.05 -7.45
C ILE A 34 -3.89 1.46 -7.32
N TYR A 35 -5.02 2.15 -7.50
CA TYR A 35 -5.20 3.57 -7.25
C TYR A 35 -6.31 3.72 -6.20
N GLY A 36 -5.93 4.05 -4.96
CA GLY A 36 -6.88 4.26 -3.88
C GLY A 36 -7.28 2.98 -3.14
N ALA A 37 -6.53 2.67 -2.08
CA ALA A 37 -6.89 1.62 -1.14
C ALA A 37 -6.53 2.01 0.30
N THR A 38 -7.34 1.55 1.25
CA THR A 38 -7.13 1.79 2.68
C THR A 38 -7.01 0.46 3.42
N PHE A 39 -5.83 0.17 3.95
CA PHE A 39 -5.56 -1.05 4.72
C PHE A 39 -5.18 -0.70 6.15
N VAL A 40 -5.87 -1.33 7.10
CA VAL A 40 -5.60 -1.17 8.52
C VAL A 40 -5.05 -2.50 9.02
N GLY A 41 -3.81 -2.47 9.51
CA GLY A 41 -3.18 -3.60 10.17
C GLY A 41 -3.79 -3.89 11.54
N GLY A 42 -3.35 -4.99 12.15
CA GLY A 42 -3.83 -5.46 13.45
C GLY A 42 -2.93 -5.10 14.64
N ALA A 43 -2.30 -3.92 14.63
CA ALA A 43 -1.39 -3.49 15.69
C ALA A 43 -2.04 -3.44 17.08
N PRO A 44 -1.24 -3.52 18.16
CA PRO A 44 0.17 -3.91 18.18
C PRO A 44 0.36 -5.43 18.14
N GLU A 45 -0.71 -6.22 18.31
CA GLU A 45 -0.63 -7.67 18.48
C GLU A 45 -0.22 -8.39 17.19
N ASN A 46 -0.58 -7.82 16.03
CA ASN A 46 -0.12 -8.32 14.75
C ASN A 46 1.36 -7.97 14.55
N THR A 47 2.20 -8.92 14.90
CA THR A 47 3.66 -8.86 14.75
C THR A 47 4.17 -9.60 13.50
N ARG A 48 3.25 -10.03 12.62
CA ARG A 48 3.55 -10.82 11.43
C ARG A 48 3.67 -9.92 10.20
N GLY A 49 4.76 -10.13 9.46
CA GLY A 49 5.12 -9.45 8.21
C GLY A 49 4.74 -7.97 8.09
N SER A 50 4.32 -7.58 6.89
CA SER A 50 3.87 -6.24 6.50
C SER A 50 2.37 -6.20 6.23
N VAL A 51 1.74 -5.03 6.15
CA VAL A 51 0.33 -4.94 5.75
C VAL A 51 0.18 -5.26 4.27
N VAL A 52 1.12 -4.80 3.45
CA VAL A 52 1.21 -5.12 2.03
C VAL A 52 2.54 -5.82 1.79
N ARG A 53 2.48 -7.02 1.21
CA ARG A 53 3.68 -7.70 0.72
C ARG A 53 3.68 -7.72 -0.81
N ILE A 54 4.75 -7.21 -1.38
CA ILE A 54 5.06 -7.34 -2.80
C ILE A 54 6.28 -8.23 -2.83
N GLN A 55 6.24 -9.34 -3.55
CA GLN A 55 7.34 -10.30 -3.47
C GLN A 55 7.66 -10.94 -4.80
N GLU A 56 8.81 -11.62 -4.82
CA GLU A 56 9.15 -12.58 -5.86
C GLU A 56 9.23 -11.94 -7.26
N GLY A 57 9.81 -10.74 -7.30
CA GLY A 57 9.97 -9.93 -8.50
C GLY A 57 8.65 -9.36 -9.06
N SER A 58 7.61 -9.27 -8.24
CA SER A 58 6.35 -8.64 -8.66
C SER A 58 6.54 -7.18 -9.07
N ALA A 59 5.81 -6.80 -10.12
CA ALA A 59 5.72 -5.44 -10.62
C ALA A 59 4.33 -4.86 -10.28
N GLY A 60 4.02 -3.67 -10.78
CA GLY A 60 2.70 -3.07 -10.64
C GLY A 60 2.73 -1.63 -10.16
N ILE A 61 1.53 -1.10 -9.94
CA ILE A 61 1.30 0.27 -9.50
C ILE A 61 0.56 0.25 -8.17
N PHE A 62 1.15 0.88 -7.18
CA PHE A 62 0.58 1.02 -5.85
C PHE A 62 0.62 2.51 -5.49
N SER A 63 -0.50 3.18 -5.76
CA SER A 63 -0.61 4.62 -5.63
C SER A 63 -1.88 5.01 -4.87
N ASN A 64 -1.83 6.18 -4.24
CA ASN A 64 -2.88 6.71 -3.38
C ASN A 64 -3.31 5.74 -2.27
N MET A 65 -2.36 4.98 -1.73
CA MET A 65 -2.58 4.01 -0.67
C MET A 65 -2.59 4.70 0.70
N VAL A 66 -3.40 4.16 1.61
CA VAL A 66 -3.42 4.48 3.03
C VAL A 66 -3.22 3.20 3.79
N ILE A 67 -2.13 3.10 4.53
CA ILE A 67 -1.76 1.92 5.30
C ILE A 67 -1.50 2.35 6.73
N THR A 68 -2.21 1.76 7.69
CA THR A 68 -2.08 2.14 9.10
C THR A 68 -1.92 0.94 10.00
N ASN A 69 -1.41 1.15 11.21
CA ASN A 69 -1.50 0.18 12.31
C ASN A 69 -0.92 -1.20 11.96
N GLY A 70 0.16 -1.24 11.19
CA GLY A 70 0.87 -2.47 10.85
C GLY A 70 2.24 -2.53 11.48
N LYS A 71 2.82 -3.73 11.62
CA LYS A 71 4.23 -3.83 12.00
C LYS A 71 5.13 -3.13 10.97
N THR A 72 4.94 -3.50 9.70
CA THR A 72 5.54 -2.88 8.53
C THR A 72 4.42 -2.47 7.58
N GLY A 73 4.50 -1.30 6.94
CA GLY A 73 3.48 -0.88 5.98
C GLY A 73 3.53 -1.71 4.69
N ILE A 74 4.58 -1.48 3.90
CA ILE A 74 4.84 -2.17 2.64
C ILE A 74 6.19 -2.90 2.75
N GLU A 75 6.25 -4.15 2.31
CA GLU A 75 7.50 -4.91 2.18
C GLU A 75 7.66 -5.32 0.71
N ASN A 76 8.82 -5.01 0.10
CA ASN A 76 9.25 -5.68 -1.14
C ASN A 76 10.28 -6.77 -0.79
N LYS A 77 9.98 -8.02 -1.11
CA LYS A 77 10.74 -9.20 -0.69
C LYS A 77 11.10 -10.12 -1.85
N ASP A 78 12.25 -10.82 -1.78
CA ASP A 78 12.71 -11.72 -2.86
C ASP A 78 12.66 -11.04 -4.24
N CYS A 79 13.29 -9.87 -4.29
CA CYS A 79 13.36 -9.00 -5.44
C CYS A 79 14.00 -9.67 -6.66
N GLY A 80 13.39 -9.46 -7.82
CA GLY A 80 13.99 -9.77 -9.12
C GLY A 80 14.60 -8.52 -9.77
N ALA A 81 14.66 -8.55 -11.09
CA ALA A 81 15.06 -7.47 -11.96
C ALA A 81 13.94 -6.43 -12.22
N GLU A 82 12.85 -6.42 -11.44
CA GLU A 82 11.83 -5.38 -11.60
C GLU A 82 12.43 -3.99 -11.34
N ASN A 83 12.05 -3.04 -12.19
CA ASN A 83 12.52 -1.67 -12.07
C ASN A 83 11.69 -0.94 -10.99
N ARG A 84 12.31 -0.48 -9.92
CA ARG A 84 11.61 0.13 -8.78
C ARG A 84 11.68 1.64 -8.88
N THR A 85 10.54 2.31 -8.83
CA THR A 85 10.43 3.78 -8.90
C THR A 85 9.39 4.33 -7.93
N GLN A 86 9.59 5.55 -7.45
CA GLN A 86 8.56 6.34 -6.75
C GLN A 86 8.09 7.56 -7.53
N LYS A 87 8.64 7.75 -8.72
CA LYS A 87 8.17 8.75 -9.69
C LYS A 87 7.35 8.04 -10.74
N SER A 88 6.23 8.64 -11.11
CA SER A 88 5.38 8.12 -12.18
C SER A 88 6.22 7.89 -13.43
N PRO A 89 6.21 6.68 -14.03
CA PRO A 89 7.02 6.36 -15.20
C PRO A 89 6.48 6.97 -16.51
N GLY A 90 5.53 7.91 -16.46
CA GLY A 90 5.05 8.65 -17.63
C GLY A 90 4.18 7.84 -18.61
N GLY A 91 3.90 6.57 -18.31
CA GLY A 91 3.04 5.69 -19.11
C GLY A 91 3.22 4.21 -18.74
N ILE A 92 2.42 3.32 -19.35
CA ILE A 92 2.64 1.87 -19.27
C ILE A 92 3.67 1.50 -20.34
N VAL A 93 4.95 1.79 -20.07
CA VAL A 93 6.05 1.31 -20.91
C VAL A 93 6.68 0.14 -20.18
N ASP A 94 6.45 -1.07 -20.72
CA ASP A 94 6.86 -2.36 -20.18
C ASP A 94 6.38 -2.64 -18.74
N MET A 95 5.49 -3.63 -18.57
CA MET A 95 4.93 -4.09 -17.28
C MET A 95 5.98 -4.79 -16.39
N GLN A 96 7.15 -4.16 -16.25
CA GLN A 96 8.34 -4.65 -15.56
C GLN A 96 8.77 -3.74 -14.41
N TYR A 97 8.00 -2.70 -14.11
CA TYR A 97 8.30 -1.78 -13.02
C TYR A 97 7.38 -1.97 -11.82
N LEU A 98 7.94 -1.77 -10.64
CA LEU A 98 7.20 -1.57 -9.41
C LEU A 98 7.18 -0.07 -9.10
N TYR A 99 6.02 0.56 -9.26
CA TYR A 99 5.77 1.94 -8.90
C TYR A 99 5.11 2.01 -7.52
N LEU A 100 5.89 2.46 -6.53
CA LEU A 100 5.43 2.77 -5.17
C LEU A 100 5.41 4.28 -5.01
N TYR A 101 4.23 4.89 -5.14
CA TYR A 101 4.10 6.34 -5.05
C TYR A 101 4.65 6.88 -3.72
N ASP A 102 5.53 7.88 -3.78
CA ASP A 102 6.21 8.43 -2.61
C ASP A 102 5.26 9.17 -1.65
N LYS A 103 4.06 9.55 -2.12
CA LYS A 103 3.02 10.15 -1.27
C LYS A 103 2.00 9.16 -0.76
N ASN A 104 2.18 7.85 -0.94
CA ASN A 104 1.38 6.89 -0.17
C ASN A 104 1.49 7.20 1.33
N VAL A 105 0.38 7.11 2.05
CA VAL A 105 0.35 7.37 3.49
C VAL A 105 0.56 6.06 4.21
N VAL A 106 1.65 5.96 4.96
CA VAL A 106 1.95 4.82 5.82
C VAL A 106 2.15 5.35 7.23
N PHE A 107 1.18 5.12 8.10
CA PHE A 107 1.13 5.75 9.42
C PHE A 107 1.08 4.71 10.54
N ASN A 108 1.68 5.06 11.68
CA ASN A 108 1.64 4.23 12.89
C ASN A 108 2.17 2.80 12.67
N SER A 109 3.28 2.68 11.94
CA SER A 109 4.04 1.43 11.85
C SER A 109 4.91 1.23 13.09
N HIS A 110 4.98 0.00 13.61
CA HIS A 110 5.53 -0.26 14.96
C HIS A 110 6.65 -1.32 15.04
N GLY A 111 7.21 -1.77 13.91
CA GLY A 111 8.22 -2.84 13.88
C GLY A 111 9.69 -2.42 14.13
N GLY A 112 9.96 -1.18 14.59
CA GLY A 112 11.31 -0.58 14.72
C GLY A 112 11.55 0.58 13.73
N ASP A 113 12.78 1.10 13.68
CA ASP A 113 13.17 2.22 12.81
C ASP A 113 12.99 1.86 11.32
N PHE A 114 12.32 2.74 10.56
CA PHE A 114 12.05 2.63 9.10
C PHE A 114 11.16 1.44 8.66
N THR A 115 10.00 1.28 9.31
CA THR A 115 9.04 0.20 8.96
C THR A 115 7.92 0.62 8.02
N GLN A 116 8.00 1.80 7.39
CA GLN A 116 6.97 2.23 6.46
C GLN A 116 7.03 1.43 5.15
N ILE A 117 8.19 1.48 4.49
CA ILE A 117 8.48 0.69 3.30
C ILE A 117 9.82 0.00 3.53
N VAL A 118 9.79 -1.32 3.54
CA VAL A 118 10.97 -2.17 3.77
C VAL A 118 11.32 -2.91 2.49
N LEU A 119 12.62 -3.03 2.23
CA LEU A 119 13.17 -3.85 1.16
C LEU A 119 13.97 -4.98 1.78
N ASP A 120 13.81 -6.21 1.28
CA ASP A 120 14.63 -7.34 1.70
C ASP A 120 16.10 -7.07 1.35
N ASN A 121 16.94 -6.89 2.38
CA ASN A 121 18.33 -6.49 2.23
C ASN A 121 19.22 -7.52 1.50
N LYS A 122 18.73 -8.74 1.25
CA LYS A 122 19.47 -9.79 0.56
C LYS A 122 19.47 -9.63 -0.95
N THR A 123 18.33 -9.25 -1.52
CA THR A 123 18.11 -9.26 -2.98
C THR A 123 17.62 -7.91 -3.50
N CYS A 124 17.01 -7.09 -2.66
CA CYS A 124 16.44 -5.82 -3.06
C CYS A 124 17.45 -4.69 -2.93
N LYS A 125 17.69 -3.97 -4.03
CA LYS A 125 18.40 -2.68 -4.02
C LYS A 125 17.49 -1.62 -4.60
N TYR A 126 17.39 -0.50 -3.91
CA TYR A 126 16.78 0.72 -4.45
C TYR A 126 17.88 1.63 -4.98
N VAL A 127 17.67 2.25 -6.14
CA VAL A 127 18.72 3.03 -6.81
C VAL A 127 18.84 4.45 -6.21
N GLU A 128 17.80 4.96 -5.55
CA GLU A 128 17.79 6.25 -4.83
C GLU A 128 17.46 6.07 -3.34
N GLY A 129 18.32 6.55 -2.43
CA GLY A 129 17.98 7.08 -1.09
C GLY A 129 17.09 6.33 -0.09
N TYR A 130 16.54 5.16 -0.41
CA TYR A 130 15.38 4.45 0.19
C TYR A 130 14.00 4.90 -0.32
N PRO A 131 13.04 3.96 -0.48
CA PRO A 131 11.67 4.33 -0.78
C PRO A 131 11.04 5.07 0.42
N LEU A 132 10.33 6.14 0.13
CA LEU A 132 9.67 7.02 1.08
C LEU A 132 8.15 6.83 1.07
N ALA A 133 7.52 7.11 2.20
CA ALA A 133 6.08 7.26 2.34
C ALA A 133 5.79 8.46 3.24
N VAL A 134 4.59 9.02 3.13
CA VAL A 134 4.14 10.07 4.04
C VAL A 134 3.80 9.46 5.39
N ASN A 135 4.50 9.89 6.44
CA ASN A 135 4.20 9.54 7.83
C ASN A 135 3.31 10.61 8.47
N SER A 136 2.00 10.56 8.20
CA SER A 136 1.05 11.54 8.74
C SER A 136 -0.25 10.85 9.12
N ASN A 137 -0.90 11.36 10.16
CA ASN A 137 -2.18 10.82 10.61
C ASN A 137 -3.23 10.98 9.50
N PRO A 138 -3.91 9.90 9.06
CA PRO A 138 -4.89 9.98 7.98
C PRO A 138 -6.20 10.66 8.38
N SER A 139 -6.38 11.04 9.65
CA SER A 139 -7.60 11.70 10.18
C SER A 139 -8.88 10.92 9.88
N ILE A 140 -8.83 9.60 10.02
CA ILE A 140 -9.99 8.72 9.91
C ILE A 140 -10.61 8.53 11.29
N LEU A 141 -11.89 8.82 11.42
CA LEU A 141 -12.59 8.82 12.70
C LEU A 141 -12.85 7.39 13.19
N ASN A 142 -12.52 7.15 14.46
CA ASN A 142 -12.66 5.84 15.12
C ASN A 142 -11.98 4.70 14.34
N LEU A 143 -10.84 4.99 13.69
CA LEU A 143 -10.02 3.98 13.06
C LEU A 143 -9.52 2.99 14.13
N PRO A 144 -9.88 1.69 14.07
CA PRO A 144 -9.47 0.74 15.09
C PRO A 144 -7.95 0.61 15.11
N TYR A 145 -7.36 0.71 16.31
CA TYR A 145 -5.94 0.42 16.48
C TYR A 145 -5.68 -1.08 16.30
N SER A 146 -6.59 -1.90 16.83
CA SER A 146 -6.63 -3.35 16.67
C SER A 146 -8.04 -3.80 16.25
N ALA A 147 -8.13 -4.72 15.30
CA ALA A 147 -9.41 -5.26 14.81
C ALA A 147 -9.64 -6.68 15.36
N THR A 148 -10.78 -6.89 16.02
CA THR A 148 -11.21 -8.22 16.48
C THR A 148 -12.64 -8.51 16.01
N GLU A 149 -13.01 -9.79 15.94
CA GLU A 149 -14.36 -10.21 15.52
C GLU A 149 -15.47 -9.68 16.46
N THR A 150 -15.13 -9.38 17.71
CA THR A 150 -16.07 -8.95 18.76
C THR A 150 -15.89 -7.49 19.17
N GLY A 151 -14.87 -6.80 18.65
CA GLY A 151 -14.46 -5.48 19.09
C GLY A 151 -14.16 -4.54 17.93
N ILE A 152 -14.75 -3.35 18.04
CA ILE A 152 -14.24 -2.10 17.45
C ILE A 152 -14.44 -1.93 15.93
N LEU A 153 -15.68 -2.12 15.45
CA LEU A 153 -16.17 -1.38 14.27
C LEU A 153 -17.26 -0.36 14.61
N GLN A 154 -17.71 -0.30 15.87
CA GLN A 154 -18.76 0.64 16.26
C GLN A 154 -18.27 2.08 16.10
N GLY A 155 -18.88 2.80 15.16
CA GLY A 155 -18.58 4.20 14.90
C GLY A 155 -17.37 4.44 13.99
N LEU A 156 -16.76 3.40 13.39
CA LEU A 156 -15.77 3.59 12.34
C LEU A 156 -16.40 4.39 11.20
N ASP A 157 -15.85 5.57 10.94
CA ASP A 157 -16.18 6.34 9.76
C ASP A 157 -14.92 6.41 8.90
N PRO A 158 -14.83 5.57 7.84
CA PRO A 158 -13.61 5.45 7.05
C PRO A 158 -13.37 6.66 6.14
N ARG A 159 -14.28 7.64 6.15
CA ARG A 159 -14.15 8.88 5.39
C ARG A 159 -13.11 9.78 6.07
N PRO A 160 -12.08 10.22 5.34
CA PRO A 160 -11.11 11.16 5.91
C PRO A 160 -11.63 12.59 6.00
N ASP A 161 -11.01 13.36 6.88
CA ASP A 161 -11.16 14.82 6.92
C ASP A 161 -10.79 15.43 5.54
N PRO A 162 -11.71 16.18 4.88
CA PRO A 162 -11.46 16.90 3.64
C PRO A 162 -10.27 17.86 3.65
N CYS A 163 -9.86 18.34 4.82
CA CYS A 163 -8.71 19.24 4.99
C CYS A 163 -7.41 18.51 5.36
N GLY A 164 -7.48 17.19 5.55
CA GLY A 164 -6.38 16.34 6.03
C GLY A 164 -5.38 15.92 4.96
N GLU A 165 -4.42 15.09 5.36
CA GLU A 165 -3.35 14.59 4.48
C GLU A 165 -3.88 13.85 3.26
N LEU A 166 -5.00 13.13 3.41
CA LEU A 166 -5.51 12.27 2.34
C LEU A 166 -6.03 13.05 1.12
N TYR A 167 -6.17 14.38 1.19
CA TYR A 167 -6.57 15.24 0.06
C TYR A 167 -5.40 16.03 -0.56
N ARG A 168 -4.16 15.80 -0.11
CA ARG A 168 -2.95 16.46 -0.64
C ARG A 168 -2.25 15.56 -1.64
N ASP A 169 -1.54 16.11 -2.62
CA ASP A 169 -0.64 15.37 -3.55
C ASP A 169 -1.21 14.03 -4.05
N VAL A 170 -2.44 14.02 -4.55
CA VAL A 170 -3.12 12.80 -5.00
C VAL A 170 -2.65 12.48 -6.42
N ASP A 171 -2.15 11.26 -6.61
CA ASP A 171 -1.69 10.80 -7.92
C ASP A 171 -2.89 10.62 -8.85
N SER A 172 -2.66 10.81 -10.14
CA SER A 172 -3.67 10.55 -11.17
C SER A 172 -3.33 9.26 -11.90
N PRO A 173 -4.32 8.39 -12.19
CA PRO A 173 -4.12 7.31 -13.14
C PRO A 173 -3.59 7.85 -14.47
N TYR A 174 -2.89 7.01 -15.23
CA TYR A 174 -2.45 7.41 -16.57
C TYR A 174 -3.63 7.89 -17.42
N ALA A 175 -3.41 8.96 -18.19
CA ALA A 175 -4.44 9.60 -19.00
C ALA A 175 -5.12 8.65 -20.01
N SER A 176 -4.46 7.55 -20.38
CA SER A 176 -4.99 6.53 -21.29
C SER A 176 -5.83 5.45 -20.60
N SER A 177 -5.90 5.42 -19.26
CA SER A 177 -6.69 4.41 -18.56
C SER A 177 -8.18 4.72 -18.64
N SER A 178 -8.96 3.85 -19.30
CA SER A 178 -10.42 3.89 -19.29
C SER A 178 -11.03 3.19 -18.07
N PHE A 179 -10.22 2.46 -17.29
CA PHE A 179 -10.66 1.69 -16.15
C PHE A 179 -10.71 2.52 -14.86
N PHE A 180 -9.72 3.39 -14.64
CA PHE A 180 -9.66 4.21 -13.43
C PHE A 180 -10.24 5.60 -13.68
N THR A 181 -11.07 6.06 -12.75
CA THR A 181 -11.48 7.47 -12.68
C THR A 181 -10.59 8.19 -11.66
N PRO A 182 -9.97 9.34 -12.01
CA PRO A 182 -9.19 10.12 -11.06
C PRO A 182 -10.02 10.56 -9.85
N THR A 183 -9.39 10.59 -8.67
CA THR A 183 -9.97 11.10 -7.43
C THR A 183 -9.17 12.27 -6.88
N SER A 184 -9.77 13.06 -6.00
CA SER A 184 -9.10 14.13 -5.26
C SER A 184 -8.65 13.68 -3.86
N TYR A 185 -8.63 12.37 -3.60
CA TYR A 185 -8.27 11.80 -2.29
C TYR A 185 -7.52 10.48 -2.43
N LYS A 186 -6.71 10.17 -1.41
CA LYS A 186 -6.06 8.88 -1.17
C LYS A 186 -6.97 7.95 -0.39
N GLY A 187 -6.71 6.66 -0.54
CA GLY A 187 -7.44 5.62 0.16
C GLY A 187 -8.71 5.20 -0.56
N ALA A 188 -9.51 4.38 0.12
CA ALA A 188 -10.73 3.81 -0.43
C ALA A 188 -11.93 4.77 -0.39
N PHE A 189 -11.89 5.81 0.46
CA PHE A 189 -13.03 6.66 0.75
C PHE A 189 -12.67 8.14 0.62
N GLY A 190 -13.55 8.89 -0.03
CA GLY A 190 -13.59 10.35 0.04
C GLY A 190 -14.65 10.78 1.05
N VAL A 191 -15.38 11.86 0.74
CA VAL A 191 -16.54 12.30 1.56
C VAL A 191 -17.76 11.37 1.47
N THR A 192 -17.80 10.51 0.45
CA THR A 192 -18.86 9.53 0.23
C THR A 192 -18.45 8.18 0.78
N ASN A 193 -19.26 7.63 1.69
CA ASN A 193 -19.10 6.25 2.15
C ASN A 193 -19.94 5.32 1.25
N TRP A 194 -19.25 4.58 0.38
CA TRP A 194 -19.86 3.62 -0.55
C TRP A 194 -20.14 2.24 0.08
N LEU A 195 -19.66 1.98 1.31
CA LEU A 195 -19.85 0.70 2.03
C LEU A 195 -21.23 0.60 2.72
N LYS A 196 -22.11 1.59 2.52
CA LYS A 196 -23.42 1.64 3.16
C LYS A 196 -24.42 0.64 2.57
#